data_AF-A4FE09-F1
#
_entry.id   AF-A4FE09-F1
#
_cell.length_a   1.000
_cell.length_b   1.000
_cell.length_c   1.000
_cell.angle_alpha   90.00
_cell.angle_beta   90.00
_cell.angle_gamma   90.00
#
_symmetry.space_group_name_H-M   'P 1'
#
loop_
_entity.id
_entity.type
_entity.pdbx_description
1 polymer ?
#
loop_
_entity_poly.entity_id
_entity_poly.type
_entity_poly.pdbx_seq_one_letter_code
_entity_poly.pdbx_strand_id
1 'polypeptide(L)'
;MWHLTRVQDDHVSEVAHAEQIWTEQDWVSRFGLPFEPFDTGYGHSTQDVAATEVSSGKLLTGYLDAVHNRTTRYVGGLTDADLDRVVDSAWDPPVTLGVRLVSVIADDLEHAGQAAYIRGVLERQS
;
A
#
# COMPACT_ATOMS: atom_id res chain seq x y z
N MET A 1 2.58 1.43 8.43
CA MET A 1 1.17 1.00 8.34
C MET A 1 0.41 1.76 7.26
N TRP A 2 0.33 3.09 7.26
CA TRP A 2 -0.36 3.83 6.19
C TRP A 2 0.34 3.66 4.81
N HIS A 3 1.64 3.96 4.73
CA HIS A 3 2.42 3.87 3.48
C HIS A 3 2.29 2.52 2.76
N LEU A 4 2.64 1.41 3.43
CA LEU A 4 2.51 0.06 2.84
C LEU A 4 1.08 -0.21 2.30
N THR A 5 0.05 0.21 3.05
CA THR A 5 -1.35 0.02 2.61
C THR A 5 -1.70 0.90 1.41
N ARG A 6 -1.11 2.11 1.30
CA ARG A 6 -1.25 2.98 0.12
C ARG A 6 -0.56 2.37 -1.10
N VAL A 7 0.66 1.84 -0.96
CA VAL A 7 1.41 1.19 -2.04
C VAL A 7 0.63 -0.03 -2.54
N GLN A 8 0.14 -0.88 -1.64
CA GLN A 8 -0.69 -2.02 -2.01
C GLN A 8 -1.95 -1.61 -2.75
N ASP A 9 -2.72 -0.64 -2.24
CA ASP A 9 -3.96 -0.15 -2.88
C ASP A 9 -3.68 0.42 -4.28
N ASP A 10 -2.70 1.31 -4.38
CA ASP A 10 -2.29 1.95 -5.62
C ASP A 10 -1.92 0.93 -6.70
N HIS A 11 -0.99 0.02 -6.38
CA HIS A 11 -0.46 -0.92 -7.35
C HIS A 11 -1.45 -2.03 -7.73
N VAL A 12 -2.28 -2.50 -6.78
CA VAL A 12 -3.30 -3.52 -7.06
C VAL A 12 -4.45 -2.92 -7.85
N SER A 13 -4.91 -1.71 -7.52
CA SER A 13 -5.97 -1.04 -8.29
C SER A 13 -5.54 -0.74 -9.72
N GLU A 14 -4.28 -0.36 -9.95
CA GLU A 14 -3.75 -0.17 -11.31
C GLU A 14 -3.89 -1.45 -12.15
N VAL A 15 -3.36 -2.59 -11.67
CA VAL A 15 -3.39 -3.85 -12.43
C VAL A 15 -4.77 -4.50 -12.50
N ALA A 16 -5.68 -4.12 -11.60
CA ALA A 16 -7.09 -4.49 -11.62
C ALA A 16 -7.95 -3.55 -12.49
N HIS A 17 -7.38 -2.47 -13.02
CA HIS A 17 -8.10 -1.41 -13.73
C HIS A 17 -9.29 -0.86 -12.91
N ALA A 18 -9.08 -0.68 -11.61
CA ALA A 18 -10.08 -0.22 -10.66
C ALA A 18 -9.64 1.12 -10.04
N GLU A 19 -10.61 1.84 -9.46
CA GLU A 19 -10.29 2.96 -8.59
C GLU A 19 -9.59 2.47 -7.31
N GLN A 20 -8.71 3.30 -6.73
CA GLN A 20 -8.11 3.02 -5.43
C GLN A 20 -9.20 3.00 -4.36
N ILE A 21 -9.16 2.02 -3.44
CA ILE A 21 -10.05 1.99 -2.26
C ILE A 21 -10.00 3.33 -1.55
N TRP A 22 -8.80 3.93 -1.50
CA TRP A 22 -8.50 5.21 -0.89
C TRP A 22 -9.48 6.33 -1.28
N THR A 23 -9.80 6.47 -2.56
CA THR A 23 -10.74 7.48 -3.07
C THR A 23 -12.16 6.93 -3.18
N GLU A 24 -12.33 5.70 -3.66
CA GLU A 24 -13.64 5.08 -3.89
C GLU A 24 -14.47 4.97 -2.60
N GLN A 25 -13.82 4.69 -1.48
CA GLN A 25 -14.46 4.56 -0.17
C GLN A 25 -14.21 5.75 0.76
N ASP A 26 -13.72 6.86 0.21
CA ASP A 26 -13.50 8.13 0.91
C ASP A 26 -12.55 7.99 2.12
N TRP A 27 -11.57 7.08 2.06
CA TRP A 27 -10.53 7.00 3.10
C TRP A 27 -9.66 8.25 3.11
N VAL A 28 -9.44 8.89 1.95
CA VAL A 28 -8.75 10.18 1.85
C VAL A 28 -9.29 11.22 2.82
N SER A 29 -10.60 11.42 2.87
CA SER A 29 -11.23 12.39 3.78
C SER A 29 -11.21 11.92 5.23
N ARG A 30 -11.34 10.61 5.48
CA ARG A 30 -11.30 10.04 6.84
C ARG A 30 -9.93 10.17 7.49
N PHE A 31 -8.87 10.04 6.69
CA PHE A 31 -7.49 10.27 7.14
C PHE A 31 -7.17 11.76 7.23
N GLY A 32 -7.65 12.58 6.29
CA GLY A 32 -7.51 14.04 6.36
C GLY A 32 -6.05 14.51 6.38
N LEU A 33 -5.14 13.75 5.76
CA LEU A 33 -3.72 14.09 5.70
C LEU A 33 -3.49 15.30 4.77
N PRO A 34 -2.50 16.15 5.05
CA PRO A 34 -2.24 17.38 4.30
C PRO A 34 -1.45 17.13 3.00
N PHE A 35 -1.78 16.05 2.28
CA PHE A 35 -1.10 15.63 1.05
C PHE A 35 -2.08 15.54 -0.11
N GLU A 36 -1.54 15.43 -1.32
CA GLU A 36 -2.35 15.21 -2.51
C GLU A 36 -3.12 13.88 -2.41
N PRO A 37 -4.33 13.76 -2.99
CA PRO A 37 -5.18 12.58 -2.81
C PRO A 37 -4.54 11.25 -3.22
N PHE A 38 -3.58 11.24 -4.15
CA PHE A 38 -2.91 10.01 -4.60
C PHE A 38 -1.53 9.80 -3.98
N ASP A 39 -1.11 10.65 -3.04
CA ASP A 39 0.14 10.48 -2.32
C ASP A 39 0.17 9.11 -1.60
N THR A 40 1.29 8.41 -1.75
CA THR A 40 1.52 7.10 -1.14
C THR A 40 2.48 7.17 0.04
N GLY A 41 3.20 8.28 0.23
CA GLY A 41 4.33 8.40 1.15
C GLY A 41 5.69 8.25 0.49
N TYR A 42 5.74 7.85 -0.79
CA TYR A 42 7.01 7.68 -1.48
C TYR A 42 7.73 9.02 -1.69
N GLY A 43 9.00 9.07 -1.31
CA GLY A 43 9.80 10.29 -1.40
C GLY A 43 9.53 11.34 -0.31
N HIS A 44 8.72 11.02 0.69
CA HIS A 44 8.47 11.90 1.84
C HIS A 44 9.76 12.29 2.57
N SER A 45 9.86 13.57 2.91
CA SER A 45 10.89 14.09 3.82
C SER A 45 10.55 13.78 5.27
N THR A 46 11.47 14.08 6.19
CA THR A 46 11.20 13.98 7.63
C THR A 46 10.07 14.90 8.09
N GLN A 47 9.88 16.06 7.44
CA GLN A 47 8.76 16.96 7.73
C GLN A 47 7.43 16.36 7.26
N ASP A 48 7.40 15.72 6.10
CA ASP A 48 6.20 15.06 5.58
C ASP A 48 5.81 13.86 6.45
N VAL A 49 6.79 13.05 6.86
CA VAL A 49 6.58 11.95 7.82
C VAL A 49 6.00 12.47 9.13
N ALA A 50 6.51 13.59 9.65
CA ALA A 50 6.00 14.21 10.87
C ALA A 50 4.55 14.74 10.70
N ALA A 51 4.18 15.17 9.49
CA ALA A 51 2.82 15.60 9.16
C ALA A 51 1.84 14.41 8.93
N THR A 52 2.33 13.17 8.88
CA THR A 52 1.51 11.96 8.75
C THR A 52 0.91 11.56 10.11
N GLU A 53 0.06 12.43 10.66
CA GLU A 53 -0.62 12.19 11.93
C GLU A 53 -1.92 11.42 11.72
N VAL A 54 -2.02 10.24 12.34
CA VAL A 54 -3.21 9.38 12.23
C VAL A 54 -3.96 9.33 13.55
N SER A 55 -5.22 9.72 13.53
CA SER A 55 -6.07 9.89 14.72
C SER A 55 -6.35 8.60 15.50
N SER A 56 -6.25 7.43 14.86
CA SER A 56 -6.52 6.15 15.51
C SER A 56 -5.87 4.97 14.79
N GLY A 57 -5.37 4.00 15.56
CA GLY A 57 -4.97 2.69 15.04
C GLY A 57 -6.11 1.95 14.32
N LYS A 58 -7.38 2.18 14.71
CA LYS A 58 -8.54 1.59 14.02
C LYS A 58 -8.70 2.11 12.59
N LEU A 59 -8.29 3.35 12.34
CA LEU A 59 -8.34 3.93 11.00
C LEU A 59 -7.33 3.23 10.07
N LEU A 60 -6.12 2.96 10.59
CA LEU A 60 -5.10 2.19 9.89
C LEU A 60 -5.56 0.77 9.59
N THR A 61 -6.05 0.04 10.60
CA THR A 61 -6.46 -1.36 10.40
C THR A 61 -7.70 -1.47 9.52
N GLY A 62 -8.66 -0.54 9.63
CA GLY A 62 -9.85 -0.54 8.79
C GLY A 62 -9.53 -0.32 7.30
N TYR A 63 -8.60 0.58 7.00
CA TYR A 63 -8.14 0.79 5.63
C TYR A 63 -7.37 -0.42 5.10
N LEU A 64 -6.47 -0.99 5.92
CA LEU A 64 -5.75 -2.22 5.60
C LEU A 64 -6.71 -3.38 5.31
N ASP A 65 -7.74 -3.59 6.13
CA ASP A 65 -8.73 -4.64 5.91
C ASP A 65 -9.49 -4.45 4.58
N ALA A 66 -9.83 -3.21 4.23
CA ALA A 66 -10.51 -2.90 2.97
C ALA A 66 -9.63 -3.22 1.75
N VAL A 67 -8.36 -2.80 1.78
CA VAL A 67 -7.38 -3.07 0.72
C VAL A 67 -7.08 -4.57 0.64
N HIS A 68 -6.87 -5.24 1.78
CA HIS A 68 -6.65 -6.68 1.84
C HIS A 68 -7.80 -7.49 1.21
N ASN A 69 -9.05 -7.13 1.52
CA ASN A 69 -10.23 -7.78 0.95
C ASN A 69 -10.34 -7.59 -0.57
N ARG A 70 -9.95 -6.41 -1.10
CA ARG A 70 -9.87 -6.19 -2.55
C ARG A 70 -8.76 -7.01 -3.18
N THR A 71 -7.56 -6.97 -2.59
CA THR A 71 -6.38 -7.68 -3.11
C THR A 71 -6.61 -9.19 -3.16
N THR A 72 -7.12 -9.79 -2.08
CA THR A 72 -7.39 -11.23 -2.04
C THR A 72 -8.44 -11.67 -3.04
N ARG A 73 -9.48 -10.85 -3.26
CA ARG A 73 -10.48 -11.10 -4.31
C ARG A 73 -9.89 -11.03 -5.71
N TYR A 74 -9.05 -10.03 -5.98
CA TYR A 74 -8.38 -9.87 -7.27
C TYR A 74 -7.45 -11.05 -7.55
N VAL A 75 -6.53 -11.35 -6.62
CA VAL A 75 -5.56 -12.45 -6.76
C VAL A 75 -6.26 -13.80 -6.85
N GLY A 76 -7.34 -14.02 -6.10
CA GLY A 76 -8.11 -15.27 -6.15
C GLY A 76 -8.80 -15.56 -7.48
N GLY A 77 -8.88 -14.58 -8.39
CA GLY A 77 -9.40 -14.76 -9.74
C GLY A 77 -8.35 -14.99 -10.82
N LEU A 78 -7.05 -14.92 -10.47
CA LEU A 78 -5.95 -15.04 -11.43
C LEU A 78 -5.62 -16.50 -11.72
N THR A 79 -5.10 -16.73 -12.92
CA THR A 79 -4.48 -17.97 -13.37
C THR A 79 -2.98 -17.78 -13.55
N ASP A 80 -2.21 -18.87 -13.62
CA ASP A 80 -0.76 -18.81 -13.85
C ASP A 80 -0.40 -18.04 -15.13
N ALA A 81 -1.22 -18.18 -16.18
CA ALA A 81 -1.01 -17.49 -17.45
C ALA A 81 -1.16 -15.96 -17.35
N ASP A 82 -1.92 -15.47 -16.38
CA ASP A 82 -2.09 -14.02 -16.17
C ASP A 82 -0.82 -13.37 -15.63
N LEU A 83 0.04 -14.13 -14.93
CA LEU A 83 1.25 -13.62 -14.27
C LEU A 83 2.31 -13.13 -15.27
N ASP A 84 2.31 -13.65 -16.49
CA ASP A 84 3.25 -13.27 -17.55
C ASP A 84 2.83 -12.00 -18.32
N ARG A 85 1.61 -11.50 -18.09
CA ARG A 85 1.12 -10.27 -18.73
C ARG A 85 1.99 -9.08 -18.33
N VAL A 86 2.52 -8.36 -19.31
CA VAL A 86 3.24 -7.09 -19.08
C VAL A 86 2.27 -6.02 -18.58
N VAL A 87 2.59 -5.42 -17.44
CA VAL A 87 1.79 -4.35 -16.82
C VAL A 87 2.50 -2.99 -16.85
N ASP A 88 3.83 -2.98 -16.97
CA ASP A 88 4.60 -1.75 -17.14
C ASP A 88 5.79 -2.00 -18.08
N SER A 89 5.76 -1.33 -19.24
CA SER A 89 6.78 -1.43 -20.29
C SER A 89 7.88 -0.37 -20.18
N ALA A 90 7.85 0.48 -19.15
CA ALA A 90 8.86 1.52 -18.94
C ALA A 90 10.18 1.00 -18.34
N TRP A 91 10.23 -0.28 -17.95
CA TRP A 91 11.39 -0.95 -17.35
C TRP A 91 12.04 -1.95 -18.31
N ASP A 92 13.31 -2.28 -18.05
CA ASP A 92 14.07 -3.31 -18.76
C ASP A 92 14.69 -4.32 -17.76
N PRO A 93 14.19 -5.57 -17.69
CA PRO A 93 13.07 -6.10 -18.45
C PRO A 93 11.72 -5.46 -18.05
N PRO A 94 10.69 -5.49 -18.94
CA PRO A 94 9.35 -5.03 -18.61
C PRO A 94 8.77 -5.74 -17.38
N VAL A 95 8.00 -5.01 -16.57
CA VAL A 95 7.36 -5.57 -15.38
C VAL A 95 6.13 -6.37 -15.79
N THR A 96 6.10 -7.64 -15.40
CA THR A 96 4.91 -8.49 -15.53
C THR A 96 4.00 -8.39 -14.31
N LEU A 97 2.77 -8.86 -14.42
CA LEU A 97 1.84 -8.92 -13.29
C LEU A 97 2.43 -9.71 -12.12
N GLY A 98 3.07 -10.85 -12.39
CA GLY A 98 3.74 -11.63 -11.36
C GLY A 98 4.83 -10.84 -10.63
N VAL A 99 5.69 -10.13 -11.37
CA VAL A 99 6.72 -9.26 -10.78
C VAL A 99 6.06 -8.16 -9.95
N ARG A 100 5.02 -7.50 -10.47
CA ARG A 100 4.31 -6.45 -9.73
C ARG A 100 3.74 -6.94 -8.40
N LEU A 101 3.08 -8.09 -8.39
CA LEU A 101 2.50 -8.67 -7.17
C LEU A 101 3.57 -9.07 -6.16
N VAL A 102 4.69 -9.62 -6.61
CA VAL A 102 5.84 -9.93 -5.74
C VAL A 102 6.44 -8.66 -5.16
N SER A 103 6.59 -7.60 -5.96
CA SER A 103 7.09 -6.31 -5.48
C SER A 103 6.20 -5.72 -4.38
N VAL A 104 4.88 -5.80 -4.51
CA VAL A 104 3.94 -5.36 -3.46
C VAL A 104 4.13 -6.17 -2.17
N ILE A 105 4.27 -7.50 -2.27
CA ILE A 105 4.53 -8.35 -1.09
C ILE A 105 5.87 -7.98 -0.42
N ALA A 106 6.91 -7.71 -1.20
CA ALA A 106 8.21 -7.34 -0.68
C ALA A 106 8.16 -6.00 0.08
N ASP A 107 7.50 -4.99 -0.49
CA ASP A 107 7.27 -3.68 0.14
C ASP A 107 6.51 -3.82 1.48
N ASP A 108 5.39 -4.55 1.47
CA ASP A 108 4.58 -4.82 2.66
C ASP A 108 5.40 -5.48 3.78
N LEU A 109 6.22 -6.49 3.45
CA LEU A 109 7.04 -7.21 4.41
C LEU A 109 8.18 -6.34 4.97
N GLU A 110 8.84 -5.54 4.12
CA GLU A 110 9.88 -4.62 4.55
C GLU A 110 9.32 -3.62 5.57
N HIS A 111 8.21 -2.97 5.23
CA HIS A 111 7.60 -1.96 6.10
C HIS A 111 6.94 -2.55 7.36
N ALA A 112 6.40 -3.76 7.30
CA ALA A 112 5.95 -4.48 8.48
C ALA A 112 7.12 -4.79 9.43
N GLY A 113 8.27 -5.19 8.89
CA GLY A 113 9.51 -5.41 9.64
C GLY A 113 10.01 -4.13 10.33
N GLN A 114 10.04 -3.01 9.60
CA GLN A 114 10.40 -1.70 10.14
C GLN A 114 9.45 -1.27 11.27
N ALA A 115 8.14 -1.44 11.09
CA ALA A 115 7.14 -1.14 12.13
C ALA A 115 7.35 -2.00 13.39
N ALA A 116 7.61 -3.29 13.23
CA ALA A 116 7.92 -4.19 14.34
C ALA A 116 9.20 -3.79 15.08
N TYR A 117 10.24 -3.37 14.35
CA TYR A 117 11.47 -2.88 14.93
C TYR A 117 11.24 -1.61 15.78
N ILE A 118 10.55 -0.60 15.23
CA ILE A 118 10.23 0.66 15.94
C ILE A 118 9.41 0.36 17.20
N ARG A 119 8.39 -0.48 17.09
CA ARG A 119 7.58 -0.92 18.24
C ARG A 119 8.47 -1.49 19.35
N GLY A 120 9.38 -2.41 19.00
CA GLY A 120 10.28 -3.00 19.98
C GLY A 120 11.23 -1.99 20.63
N VAL A 121 11.65 -0.94 19.91
CA VAL A 121 12.43 0.17 20.49
C VAL A 121 11.60 0.94 21.51
N LEU A 122 10.36 1.31 21.17
CA LEU A 122 9.46 2.06 22.05
C LEU A 122 9.09 1.28 23.32
N GLU A 123 8.77 -0.01 23.20
CA GLU A 123 8.42 -0.89 24.34
C GLU A 123 9.60 -1.13 25.30
N ARG A 124 10.85 -0.95 24.84
CA ARG A 124 12.04 -1.05 25.71
C ARG A 124 12.42 0.29 26.37
N GLN A 125 11.85 1.40 25.92
CA GLN A 125 12.07 2.72 26.48
C GLN A 125 11.01 3.11 27.52
N SER A 126 9.93 2.35 27.64
CA SER A 126 8.82 2.54 28.58
C SER A 126 9.01 1.82 29.92
#